data_AF-A0A3C0R0D1-F1
#
_entry.id   AF-A0A3C0R0D1-F1
#
_cell.length_a   1.000
_cell.length_b   1.000
_cell.length_c   1.000
_cell.angle_alpha   90.00
_cell.angle_beta   90.00
_cell.angle_gamma   90.00
#
_symmetry.space_group_name_H-M   'P 1'
#
loop_
_entity.id
_entity.type
_entity.pdbx_description
1 polymer ?
#
loop_
_entity_poly.entity_id
_entity_poly.type
_entity_poly.pdbx_seq_one_letter_code
_entity_poly.pdbx_strand_id
1 'polypeptide(L)'
;MSEESYRLPLLITRGMVLFPNQIQPIEAGRPFSVTAIDEAHRNYNDLILVVSQHSPEVDEPNIDEFYSFGVLGRISNLQANKKYTRLRIMP
;
A
#
# COMPACT_ATOMS: atom_id res chain seq x y z
N MET A 1 23.25 -14.92 7.51
CA MET A 1 22.19 -13.90 7.66
C MET A 1 20.94 -14.65 8.05
N SER A 2 20.38 -14.41 9.24
CA SER A 2 19.07 -14.95 9.59
C SER A 2 18.03 -14.30 8.69
N GLU A 3 17.14 -15.09 8.09
CA GLU A 3 15.96 -14.56 7.40
C GLU A 3 15.04 -13.95 8.45
N GLU A 4 15.00 -12.62 8.53
CA GLU A 4 14.01 -11.91 9.34
C GLU A 4 12.70 -11.83 8.57
N SER A 5 11.63 -12.32 9.19
CA SER A 5 10.27 -12.28 8.63
C SER A 5 9.48 -11.15 9.28
N TYR A 6 8.96 -10.24 8.45
CA TYR A 6 8.10 -9.14 8.89
C TYR A 6 6.66 -9.39 8.44
N ARG A 7 5.68 -9.06 9.29
CA ARG A 7 4.27 -8.94 8.89
C ARG A 7 3.92 -7.46 8.88
N LEU A 8 3.51 -6.95 7.74
CA LEU A 8 3.21 -5.54 7.54
C LEU A 8 1.83 -5.38 6.88
N PRO A 9 1.14 -4.25 7.10
CA PRO A 9 -0.06 -3.92 6.36
C PRO A 9 0.23 -3.85 4.85
N LEU A 10 -0.76 -4.28 4.06
CA LEU A 10 -0.63 -4.38 2.61
C LEU A 10 -1.56 -3.37 1.92
N LEU A 11 -0.98 -2.53 1.07
CA LEU A 11 -1.69 -1.67 0.15
C LEU A 11 -1.62 -2.25 -1.26
N ILE A 12 -2.79 -2.52 -1.85
CA ILE A 12 -2.90 -3.02 -3.22
C ILE A 12 -3.27 -1.83 -4.10
N THR A 13 -2.40 -1.53 -5.05
CA THR A 13 -2.58 -0.42 -5.99
C THR A 13 -3.24 -0.88 -7.27
N ARG A 14 -4.09 -0.01 -7.84
CA ARG A 14 -4.78 -0.23 -9.12
C ARG A 14 -4.08 0.55 -10.23
N GLY A 15 -3.64 -0.14 -11.27
CA GLY A 15 -3.12 0.49 -12.49
C GLY A 15 -1.80 1.25 -12.32
N MET A 16 -1.08 1.02 -11.22
CA MET A 16 0.27 1.56 -11.01
C MET A 16 1.16 0.49 -10.40
N VAL A 17 2.46 0.57 -10.67
CA VAL A 17 3.51 -0.21 -10.03
C VAL A 17 4.51 0.78 -9.44
N LEU A 18 4.86 0.60 -8.17
CA LEU A 18 5.89 1.40 -7.53
C LEU A 18 7.24 0.72 -7.67
N PHE A 19 8.30 1.52 -7.81
CA PHE A 19 9.68 1.07 -7.75
C PHE A 19 10.40 1.75 -6.57
N PRO A 20 11.46 1.12 -6.02
CA PRO A 20 12.30 1.75 -5.01
C PRO A 20 12.80 3.14 -5.44
N ASN A 21 12.93 4.08 -4.50
CA ASN A 21 13.36 5.46 -4.73
C ASN A 21 12.40 6.33 -5.58
N GLN A 22 11.14 5.92 -5.78
CA GLN A 22 10.13 6.74 -6.47
C GLN A 22 9.04 7.25 -5.53
N ILE A 23 8.90 8.57 -5.42
CA ILE A 23 7.81 9.17 -4.65
C ILE A 23 6.60 9.34 -5.55
N GLN A 24 5.51 8.64 -5.26
CA GLN A 24 4.24 8.74 -5.99
C GLN A 24 3.08 9.08 -5.04
N PRO A 25 2.18 10.01 -5.43
CA PRO A 25 0.93 10.21 -4.72
C PRO A 25 -0.02 9.02 -5.00
N ILE A 26 -0.63 8.50 -3.94
CA ILE A 26 -1.64 7.43 -4.03
C ILE A 26 -2.95 7.94 -3.45
N GLU A 27 -4.06 7.53 -4.05
CA GLU A 27 -5.40 7.73 -3.51
C GLU A 27 -6.00 6.37 -3.15
N ALA A 28 -6.37 6.21 -1.88
CA ALA A 28 -6.95 5.00 -1.35
C ALA A 28 -8.38 5.27 -0.87
N GLY A 29 -9.36 4.69 -1.54
CA GLY A 29 -10.78 4.82 -1.17
C GLY A 29 -11.45 3.52 -0.73
N ARG A 30 -10.82 2.36 -1.01
CA ARG A 30 -11.38 1.06 -0.63
C ARG A 30 -11.26 0.85 0.88
N PRO A 31 -12.29 0.31 1.57
CA PRO A 31 -12.25 0.15 3.03
C PRO A 31 -11.01 -0.58 3.53
N PHE A 32 -10.63 -1.69 2.89
CA PHE A 32 -9.43 -2.46 3.27
C PHE A 32 -8.13 -1.67 3.09
N SER A 33 -8.03 -0.81 2.07
CA SER A 33 -6.86 0.04 1.86
C SER A 33 -6.74 1.10 2.95
N VAL A 34 -7.86 1.72 3.33
CA VAL A 34 -7.89 2.72 4.41
C VAL A 34 -7.51 2.06 5.74
N THR A 35 -8.04 0.86 6.03
CA THR A 35 -7.65 0.09 7.21
C THR A 35 -6.15 -0.24 7.23
N ALA A 36 -5.58 -0.67 6.10
CA ALA A 36 -4.15 -0.98 6.02
C ALA A 36 -3.26 0.26 6.26
N ILE A 37 -3.67 1.42 5.72
CA ILE A 37 -2.97 2.69 5.91
C ILE A 37 -3.03 3.13 7.38
N ASP A 38 -4.20 3.07 7.99
CA ASP A 38 -4.38 3.41 9.40
C ASP A 38 -3.57 2.50 10.32
N GLU A 39 -3.56 1.20 10.03
CA GLU A 39 -2.78 0.21 10.77
C GLU A 39 -1.28 0.49 10.66
N ALA A 40 -0.80 0.79 9.45
CA ALA A 40 0.60 1.14 9.20
C ALA A 40 1.04 2.37 10.01
N HIS A 41 0.20 3.41 10.02
CA HIS A 41 0.45 4.65 10.73
C HIS A 41 0.51 4.46 12.26
N ARG A 42 -0.42 3.67 12.82
CA ARG A 42 -0.54 3.50 14.28
C ARG A 42 0.47 2.51 14.86
N ASN A 43 0.70 1.40 14.15
CA ASN A 43 1.32 0.21 14.75
C ASN A 43 2.64 -0.21 14.07
N TYR A 44 2.95 0.30 12.87
CA TYR A 44 4.11 -0.16 12.09
C TYR A 44 5.08 0.97 11.71
N ASN A 45 5.08 2.08 12.47
CA ASN A 45 5.98 3.21 12.23
C ASN A 45 5.93 3.68 10.77
N ASP A 46 4.71 3.81 10.24
CA ASP A 46 4.41 4.22 8.86
C ASP A 46 4.91 3.25 7.77
N LEU A 47 5.42 2.06 8.12
CA LEU A 47 5.85 1.06 7.15
C LEU A 47 4.64 0.33 6.55
N ILE A 48 4.63 0.24 5.23
CA ILE A 48 3.57 -0.42 4.47
C ILE A 48 4.17 -1.17 3.27
N LEU A 49 3.65 -2.36 3.00
CA LEU A 49 3.97 -3.08 1.76
C LEU A 49 3.01 -2.64 0.67
N VAL A 50 3.55 -2.34 -0.51
CA VAL A 50 2.77 -1.90 -1.67
C VAL A 50 2.93 -2.90 -2.80
N VAL A 51 1.83 -3.48 -3.24
CA VAL A 51 1.78 -4.40 -4.40
C VAL A 51 0.83 -3.83 -5.46
N SER A 52 0.89 -4.40 -6.66
CA SER A 52 0.01 -4.03 -7.76
C SER A 52 -0.88 -5.20 -8.14
N GLN A 53 -2.15 -4.92 -8.42
CA GLN A 53 -3.08 -5.93 -8.95
C GLN A 53 -2.83 -6.17 -10.44
N HIS A 54 -3.12 -7.39 -10.91
CA HIS A 54 -2.93 -7.80 -12.30
C HIS A 54 -3.88 -7.05 -13.25
N SER A 55 -5.16 -6.94 -12.88
CA SER A 55 -6.18 -6.24 -13.67
C SER A 55 -6.77 -5.08 -12.89
N PRO A 56 -6.82 -3.85 -13.43
CA PRO A 56 -7.37 -2.69 -12.73
C PRO A 56 -8.90 -2.73 -12.57
N GLU A 57 -9.59 -3.66 -13.22
CA GLU A 57 -11.04 -3.81 -13.17
C GLU A 57 -11.53 -4.53 -11.91
N VAL A 58 -10.61 -5.20 -11.20
CA VAL A 58 -10.92 -5.93 -9.98
C VAL A 58 -10.95 -4.97 -8.79
N ASP A 59 -12.11 -4.88 -8.13
CA ASP A 59 -12.27 -3.99 -6.98
C ASP A 59 -11.84 -4.59 -5.64
N GLU A 60 -12.13 -5.86 -5.44
CA GLU A 60 -11.70 -6.60 -4.25
C GLU A 60 -10.81 -7.76 -4.70
N PRO A 61 -9.51 -7.51 -4.91
CA PRO A 61 -8.63 -8.51 -5.47
C PRO A 61 -8.33 -9.62 -4.46
N ASN A 62 -8.44 -10.86 -4.93
CA ASN A 62 -8.03 -12.06 -4.21
C ASN A 62 -6.51 -12.21 -4.22
N ILE A 63 -5.97 -13.17 -3.45
CA ILE A 63 -4.52 -13.38 -3.33
C ILE A 63 -3.81 -13.69 -4.65
N ASP A 64 -4.52 -14.28 -5.62
CA ASP A 64 -3.98 -14.60 -6.94
C ASP A 64 -4.13 -13.44 -7.96
N GLU A 65 -4.73 -12.33 -7.55
CA GLU A 65 -5.04 -11.19 -8.43
C GLU A 65 -4.07 -10.01 -8.26
N PHE A 66 -3.02 -10.17 -7.45
CA PHE A 66 -1.93 -9.22 -7.33
C PHE A 66 -0.58 -9.92 -7.22
N TYR A 67 0.48 -9.17 -7.54
CA TYR A 67 1.83 -9.71 -7.49
C TYR A 67 2.24 -10.06 -6.05
N SER A 68 2.85 -11.23 -5.86
CA SER A 68 3.39 -11.69 -4.58
C SER A 68 4.63 -10.93 -4.11
N PHE A 69 5.16 -10.05 -4.96
CA PHE A 69 6.25 -9.14 -4.66
C PHE A 69 5.81 -7.70 -4.87
N GLY A 70 6.47 -6.80 -4.16
CA GLY A 70 6.16 -5.39 -4.20
C GLY A 70 7.27 -4.59 -3.54
N VAL A 71 6.91 -3.41 -3.06
CA VAL A 71 7.87 -2.48 -2.49
C VAL A 71 7.50 -2.17 -1.04
N LEU A 72 8.50 -2.27 -0.16
CA LEU A 72 8.40 -1.72 1.18
C LEU A 72 8.54 -0.20 1.07
N GLY A 73 7.56 0.53 1.59
CA GLY A 73 7.61 1.99 1.63
C GLY A 73 7.22 2.53 2.98
N ARG A 74 7.48 3.82 3.16
CA ARG A 74 7.05 4.59 4.34
C ARG A 74 6.06 5.66 3.95
N ILE A 75 4.98 5.79 4.71
CA ILE A 75 4.01 6.88 4.55
C ILE A 75 4.64 8.17 5.06
N SER A 76 4.68 9.22 4.24
CA SER A 76 5.30 10.52 4.61
C SER A 76 4.32 11.68 4.70
N ASN A 77 3.15 11.56 4.08
CA ASN A 77 2.08 12.56 4.14
C ASN A 77 0.75 11.84 3.99
N LEU A 78 -0.21 12.14 4.85
CA LEU A 78 -1.54 11.55 4.86
C LEU A 78 -2.60 12.66 4.95
N GLN A 79 -3.51 12.69 3.98
CA GLN A 79 -4.61 13.63 3.89
C GLN A 79 -5.90 12.87 3.65
N ALA A 80 -6.69 12.70 4.72
CA ALA A 80 -8.00 12.06 4.65
C ALA A 80 -9.08 13.07 4.25
N ASN A 81 -9.98 12.66 3.37
CA ASN A 81 -11.23 13.36 3.08
C ASN A 81 -12.41 12.36 3.08
N LYS A 82 -13.65 12.85 2.87
CA LYS A 82 -14.85 12.00 2.94
C LYS A 82 -14.90 10.87 1.90
N LYS A 83 -14.11 10.94 0.81
CA LYS A 83 -14.17 10.01 -0.33
C LYS A 83 -12.94 9.10 -0.43
N TYR A 84 -11.77 9.61 -0.08
CA TYR A 84 -10.50 8.87 -0.16
C TYR A 84 -9.46 9.45 0.81
N THR A 85 -8.43 8.65 1.09
CA THR A 85 -7.20 9.07 1.75
C THR A 85 -6.13 9.25 0.69
N ARG A 86 -5.59 10.46 0.57
CA ARG A 86 -4.43 10.73 -0.27
C ARG A 86 -3.17 10.59 0.56
N LEU A 87 -2.21 9.81 0.08
CA LEU A 87 -0.94 9.61 0.73
C LEU A 87 0.24 9.77 -0.21
N ARG A 88 1.40 10.09 0.34
CA ARG A 88 2.69 9.93 -0.34
C ARG A 88 3.43 8.76 0.28
N ILE A 89 3.89 7.86 -0.57
CA ILE A 89 4.76 6.77 -0.17
C ILE A 89 6.18 7.10 -0.60
N MET A 90 7.13 6.86 0.30
CA MET A 90 8.57 6.92 0.05
C MET A 90 9.10 5.48 0.10
N PRO A 91 9.23 4.82 -1.06
CA PRO A 91 9.91 3.54 -1.25
C PRO A 91 11.41 3.59 -0.97
#